data_AF-A0A924LR13-F1
#
_entry.id   AF-A0A924LR13-F1
#
_cell.length_a   1.000
_cell.length_b   1.000
_cell.length_c   1.000
_cell.angle_alpha   90.00
_cell.angle_beta   90.00
_cell.angle_gamma   90.00
#
_symmetry.space_group_name_H-M   'P 1'
#
loop_
_entity.id
_entity.type
_entity.pdbx_description
1 polymer ?
#
loop_
_entity_poly.entity_id
_entity_poly.type
_entity_poly.pdbx_seq_one_letter_code
_entity_poly.pdbx_strand_id
1 'polypeptide(L)' 'MTDAESLLRDVALDDEITLVGDLVVAATSHDRPLTLAEIDLALGLLQPMASTG' A
#
# COMPACT_ATOMS: atom_id res chain seq x y z
N MET A 1 -23.14 -16.83 -1.31
CA MET A 1 -22.50 -15.69 -0.63
C MET A 1 -23.01 -15.69 0.78
N THR A 2 -22.14 -16.06 1.71
CA THR A 2 -22.42 -16.06 3.14
C THR A 2 -22.02 -14.71 3.76
N ASP A 3 -22.57 -14.38 4.91
CA ASP A 3 -22.24 -13.13 5.62
C ASP A 3 -20.73 -13.04 5.95
N ALA A 4 -20.10 -14.18 6.21
CA ALA A 4 -18.66 -14.28 6.46
C ALA A 4 -17.81 -13.99 5.21
N GLU A 5 -18.23 -14.45 4.03
CA GLU A 5 -17.57 -14.14 2.75
C GLU A 5 -17.71 -12.65 2.40
N SER A 6 -18.86 -12.05 2.71
CA SER A 6 -19.09 -10.61 2.51
C SER A 6 -18.16 -9.79 3.40
N LEU A 7 -18.08 -10.11 4.69
CA LEU A 7 -17.21 -9.42 5.63
C LEU A 7 -15.72 -9.50 5.24
N LEU A 8 -15.24 -10.68 4.81
CA LEU A 8 -13.84 -10.83 4.39
C LEU A 8 -13.54 -10.00 3.14
N ARG A 9 -14.50 -9.92 2.21
CA ARG A 9 -14.39 -9.09 1.02
C ARG A 9 -14.42 -7.60 1.36
N ASP A 10 -15.28 -7.20 2.29
CA ASP A 10 -15.38 -5.80 2.72
C ASP A 10 -14.10 -5.34 3.41
N VAL A 11 -13.50 -6.16 4.28
CA VAL A 11 -12.19 -5.87 4.90
C VAL A 11 -11.08 -5.78 3.84
N ALA A 12 -11.02 -6.72 2.89
CA ALA A 12 -10.03 -6.67 1.82
C ALA A 12 -10.19 -5.44 0.92
N LEU A 13 -11.43 -4.96 0.73
CA LEU A 13 -11.71 -3.72 0.00
C LEU A 13 -11.26 -2.49 0.79
N ASP A 14 -11.47 -2.47 2.11
CA ASP A 14 -11.02 -1.37 2.97
C ASP A 14 -9.48 -1.25 3.00
N ASP A 15 -8.77 -2.38 3.00
CA ASP A 15 -7.30 -2.43 2.90
C ASP A 15 -6.82 -1.85 1.56
N GLU A 16 -7.46 -2.24 0.45
CA GLU A 16 -7.14 -1.72 -0.90
C GLU A 16 -7.41 -0.21 -1.00
N ILE A 17 -8.52 0.28 -0.43
CA ILE A 17 -8.85 1.71 -0.41
C ILE A 17 -7.79 2.50 0.36
N THR A 18 -7.34 1.97 1.50
CA THR A 18 -6.28 2.58 2.31
C THR A 18 -4.98 2.68 1.51
N LEU A 19 -4.58 1.59 0.86
CA LEU A 19 -3.39 1.52 0.00
C LEU A 19 -3.42 2.54 -1.13
N VAL A 20 -4.56 2.67 -1.82
CA VAL A 20 -4.74 3.67 -2.90
C VAL A 20 -4.65 5.09 -2.34
N GLY A 21 -5.21 5.33 -1.15
CA GLY A 21 -5.09 6.62 -0.45
C GLY A 21 -3.64 7.01 -0.20
N ASP A 22 -2.85 6.10 0.37
CA ASP A 22 -1.43 6.32 0.65
C ASP A 22 -0.62 6.57 -0.63
N LEU A 23 -0.93 5.85 -1.72
CA LEU A 23 -0.30 6.06 -3.02
C LEU A 23 -0.58 7.46 -3.58
N VAL A 24 -1.83 7.94 -3.48
CA VAL A 24 -2.21 9.28 -3.96
C VAL A 24 -1.49 10.36 -3.14
N VAL A 25 -1.42 10.21 -1.82
CA VAL A 25 -0.67 11.15 -0.94
C VAL A 25 0.81 11.16 -1.30
N ALA A 26 1.43 9.98 -1.48
CA ALA A 26 2.83 9.88 -1.87
C ALA A 26 3.08 10.54 -3.24
N ALA A 27 2.22 10.29 -4.23
CA ALA A 27 2.37 10.87 -5.56
C ALA A 27 2.14 12.39 -5.60
N THR A 28 1.20 12.91 -4.83
CA THR A 28 0.83 14.35 -4.83
C THR A 28 1.74 15.22 -3.96
N SER A 29 2.47 14.62 -3.01
CA SER A 29 3.43 15.32 -2.15
C SER A 29 4.80 15.56 -2.80
N HIS A 30 5.01 15.05 -4.03
CA HIS A 30 6.29 15.17 -4.74
C HIS A 30 6.17 16.08 -5.97
N ASP A 31 7.15 16.98 -6.14
CA ASP A 31 7.24 17.91 -7.29
C ASP A 31 7.51 17.20 -8.64
N ARG A 32 7.79 15.90 -8.60
CA ARG A 32 8.00 15.06 -9.78
C ARG A 32 7.33 13.69 -9.59
N PRO A 33 7.04 12.95 -10.68
CA PRO A 33 6.57 11.58 -10.57
C PRO A 33 7.56 10.70 -9.77
N LEU A 34 7.02 9.87 -8.90
CA LEU A 34 7.78 8.85 -8.17
C LEU A 34 8.11 7.67 -9.08
N THR A 35 9.28 7.09 -8.88
CA THR A 35 9.65 5.80 -9.45
C THR A 35 9.00 4.67 -8.66
N LEU A 36 8.89 3.48 -9.25
CA LEU A 36 8.31 2.31 -8.57
C LEU A 36 9.02 1.98 -7.25
N ALA A 37 10.35 2.09 -7.20
CA ALA A 37 11.11 1.83 -5.98
C ALA A 37 10.81 2.84 -4.86
N GLU A 38 10.54 4.10 -5.22
CA GLU A 38 10.15 5.15 -4.25
C GLU A 38 8.73 4.94 -3.73
N ILE A 39 7.83 4.45 -4.59
CA ILE A 39 6.47 4.04 -4.21
C ILE A 39 6.53 2.86 -3.24
N ASP A 40 7.27 1.80 -3.58
CA ASP A 40 7.37 0.61 -2.73
C ASP A 40 7.98 0.93 -1.36
N LEU A 41 8.93 1.86 -1.30
CA LEU A 41 9.49 2.36 -0.05
C LEU A 41 8.45 3.16 0.77
N ALA A 42 7.73 4.09 0.13
CA ALA A 42 6.71 4.91 0.79
C ALA A 42 5.55 4.07 1.34
N LEU A 43 5.19 3.00 0.64
CA LEU A 43 4.16 2.03 1.05
C LEU A 43 4.68 0.96 2.02
N GLY A 44 5.97 1.00 2.41
CA GLY A 44 6.57 0.02 3.33
C GLY A 44 6.72 -1.40 2.78
N LEU A 45 6.57 -1.57 1.47
CA LEU A 45 6.67 -2.84 0.74
C LEU A 45 8.13 -3.32 0.59
N LEU A 46 9.09 -2.38 0.62
CA LEU A 46 10.52 -2.69 0.73
C LEU A 46 10.98 -2.57 2.19
N GLN A 47 11.21 -3.71 2.84
CA GLN A 47 11.97 -3.75 4.10
C GLN A 47 13.46 -3.77 3.76
N PRO A 48 14.33 -2.95 4.40
CA PRO A 48 15.77 -3.14 4.28
C PRO A 48 16.07 -4.57 4.73
N MET A 49 16.67 -5.39 3.86
CA MET A 49 17.07 -6.74 4.23
C MET A 49 17.93 -6.61 5.49
N ALA A 50 17.43 -7.15 6.60
CA ALA A 50 18.21 -7.23 7.82
C ALA A 50 19.52 -7.93 7.45
N SER A 51 20.62 -7.20 7.55
CA SER A 51 21.96 -7.75 7.34
C SER A 51 22.17 -8.75 8.47
N THR A 52 21.90 -10.03 8.20
CA THR A 52 22.27 -11.13 9.08
C THR A 52 23.78 -11.28 8.96
N GLY A 53 24.49 -10.57 9.84
CA GLY A 53 25.90 -10.82 10.13
C GLY A 53 26.10 -12.08 10.96
#